data_AF-A0A1Z4RWW0-F1
#
_entry.id   AF-A0A1Z4RWW0-F1
#
_cell.length_a   1.000
_cell.length_b   1.000
_cell.length_c   1.000
_cell.angle_alpha   90.00
_cell.angle_beta   90.00
_cell.angle_gamma   90.00
#
_symmetry.space_group_name_H-M   'P 1'
#
loop_
_entity.id
_entity.type
_entity.pdbx_description
1 polymer ?
#
loop_
_entity_poly.entity_id
_entity_poly.type
_entity_poly.pdbx_seq_one_letter_code
_entity_poly.pdbx_strand_id
1 'polypeptide(L)'
;MKPIVKRLRFSEKTRYQIINIKTKTKIPTYATICRWGFCYSLSQDSIPSPVPLVFDSHLEITWETFIGDTGSLIPIALKQYCHNHNLLLDSDSIKRQFELHLARGIGYLAGMKLSGIEELIELALNPPIPTKPSSEIIELQSKPKPAIKLVWQILEKPETSQGKGSRSKLPHEIFKL
;
A
#
# COMPACT_ATOMS: atom_id res chain seq x y z
N MET A 1 15.34 -5.22 2.65
CA MET A 1 14.43 -4.18 3.21
C MET A 1 13.79 -4.73 4.47
N LYS A 2 13.62 -3.93 5.53
CA LYS A 2 13.03 -4.38 6.81
C LYS A 2 11.56 -4.79 6.61
N PRO A 3 11.10 -5.92 7.17
CA PRO A 3 9.71 -6.34 7.07
C PRO A 3 8.79 -5.38 7.84
N ILE A 4 7.54 -5.20 7.37
CA ILE A 4 6.54 -4.37 8.06
C ILE A 4 6.08 -5.03 9.36
N VAL A 5 5.86 -6.35 9.31
CA VAL A 5 5.58 -7.20 10.47
C VAL A 5 6.45 -8.45 10.39
N LYS A 6 6.75 -9.10 11.52
CA LYS A 6 7.45 -10.40 11.51
C LYS A 6 6.56 -11.52 10.98
N ARG A 7 5.29 -11.52 11.40
CA ARG A 7 4.27 -12.50 11.03
C ARG A 7 2.94 -11.79 10.88
N LEU A 8 2.14 -12.22 9.93
CA LEU A 8 0.73 -11.85 9.82
C LEU A 8 -0.03 -12.66 10.85
N ARG A 9 -0.83 -11.98 11.68
CA ARG A 9 -1.76 -12.58 12.64
C ARG A 9 -3.18 -12.16 12.27
N PHE A 10 -4.16 -12.96 12.65
CA PHE A 10 -5.55 -12.78 12.22
C PHE A 10 -6.51 -12.93 13.39
N SER A 11 -7.71 -12.37 13.24
CA SER A 11 -8.85 -12.76 14.06
C SER A 11 -9.36 -14.14 13.62
N GLU A 12 -10.06 -14.84 14.51
CA GLU A 12 -10.74 -16.09 14.15
C GLU A 12 -11.73 -15.88 12.99
N LYS A 13 -12.46 -14.77 13.00
CA LYS A 13 -13.34 -14.37 11.88
C LYS A 13 -12.58 -14.29 10.55
N THR A 14 -11.44 -13.58 10.54
CA THR A 14 -10.61 -13.43 9.34
C THR A 14 -10.03 -14.76 8.90
N ARG A 15 -9.63 -15.64 9.84
CA ARG A 15 -9.19 -17.00 9.52
C ARG A 15 -10.29 -17.79 8.79
N TYR A 16 -11.52 -17.78 9.30
CA TYR A 16 -12.65 -18.46 8.63
C TYR A 16 -12.91 -17.90 7.23
N GLN A 17 -12.81 -16.58 7.05
CA GLN A 17 -12.95 -15.95 5.74
C GLN A 17 -11.88 -16.43 4.76
N ILE A 18 -10.61 -16.49 5.17
CA ILE A 18 -9.50 -16.98 4.34
C ILE A 18 -9.75 -18.44 3.92
N ILE A 19 -10.18 -19.30 4.85
CA ILE A 19 -10.50 -20.71 4.56
C ILE A 19 -11.65 -20.83 3.56
N ASN A 20 -12.71 -20.04 3.74
CA ASN A 20 -13.85 -20.04 2.82
C ASN A 20 -13.44 -19.62 1.40
N ILE A 21 -12.66 -18.54 1.27
CA ILE A 21 -12.12 -18.07 -0.01
C ILE A 21 -11.26 -19.17 -0.65
N LYS A 22 -10.39 -19.83 0.13
CA LYS A 22 -9.57 -20.96 -0.36
C LYS A 22 -10.42 -22.08 -0.93
N THR A 23 -11.46 -22.49 -0.20
CA THR A 23 -12.34 -23.59 -0.62
C THR A 23 -13.06 -23.30 -1.93
N LYS A 24 -13.50 -22.05 -2.12
CA LYS A 24 -14.19 -21.58 -3.33
C LYS A 24 -13.23 -21.45 -4.52
N THR A 25 -12.11 -20.76 -4.33
CA THR A 25 -11.18 -20.37 -5.41
C THR A 25 -10.14 -21.44 -5.76
N LYS A 26 -9.99 -22.48 -4.91
CA LYS A 26 -8.95 -23.52 -5.01
C LYS A 26 -7.50 -22.99 -4.97
N ILE A 27 -7.28 -21.74 -4.55
CA ILE A 27 -5.93 -21.19 -4.37
C ILE A 27 -5.20 -21.96 -3.27
N PRO A 28 -3.99 -22.51 -3.51
CA PRO A 28 -3.37 -23.47 -2.61
C PRO A 28 -2.90 -22.86 -1.29
N THR A 29 -2.44 -21.61 -1.29
CA THR A 29 -1.80 -20.99 -0.13
C THR A 29 -2.60 -19.83 0.45
N TYR A 30 -2.63 -19.72 1.77
CA TYR A 30 -3.24 -18.58 2.46
C TYR A 30 -2.51 -17.27 2.16
N ALA A 31 -1.20 -17.32 1.96
CA ALA A 31 -0.40 -16.16 1.58
C ALA A 31 -0.89 -15.53 0.27
N THR A 32 -1.22 -16.34 -0.75
CA THR A 32 -1.74 -15.82 -2.02
C THR A 32 -3.10 -15.16 -1.83
N ILE A 33 -4.01 -15.73 -1.03
CA ILE A 33 -5.31 -15.11 -0.71
C ILE A 33 -5.12 -13.79 0.05
N CYS A 34 -4.22 -13.75 1.01
CA CYS A 34 -3.87 -12.53 1.73
C CYS A 34 -3.34 -11.44 0.79
N ARG A 35 -2.51 -11.79 -0.20
CA ARG A 35 -2.04 -10.85 -1.23
C ARG A 35 -3.18 -10.33 -2.09
N TRP A 36 -4.08 -11.21 -2.57
CA TRP A 36 -5.28 -10.79 -3.30
C TRP A 36 -6.13 -9.80 -2.51
N GLY A 37 -6.47 -10.15 -1.26
CA GLY A 37 -7.26 -9.27 -0.40
C GLY A 37 -6.56 -7.93 -0.16
N PHE A 38 -5.27 -7.96 0.16
CA PHE A 38 -4.48 -6.76 0.39
C PHE A 38 -4.42 -5.84 -0.83
N CYS A 39 -4.09 -6.38 -2.01
CA CYS A 39 -4.05 -5.60 -3.26
C CYS A 39 -5.43 -5.05 -3.62
N TYR A 40 -6.49 -5.86 -3.48
CA TYR A 40 -7.85 -5.40 -3.73
C TYR A 40 -8.28 -4.30 -2.76
N SER A 41 -7.83 -4.37 -1.50
CA SER A 41 -8.04 -3.32 -0.52
C SER A 41 -7.31 -2.04 -0.91
N LEU A 42 -6.07 -2.11 -1.40
CA LEU A 42 -5.32 -0.93 -1.85
C LEU A 42 -5.92 -0.26 -3.09
N SER A 43 -6.62 -1.01 -3.95
CA SER A 43 -7.28 -0.46 -5.13
C SER A 43 -8.56 0.30 -4.82
N GLN A 44 -9.04 0.27 -3.56
CA GLN A 44 -10.22 1.03 -3.16
C GLN A 44 -9.84 2.47 -2.80
N ASP A 45 -10.65 3.43 -3.24
CA ASP A 45 -10.43 4.87 -2.95
C ASP A 45 -10.62 5.23 -1.46
N SER A 46 -11.37 4.43 -0.72
CA SER A 46 -11.65 4.71 0.68
C SER A 46 -10.47 4.30 1.57
N ILE A 47 -10.18 5.12 2.59
CA ILE A 47 -9.24 4.76 3.65
C ILE A 47 -9.89 3.70 4.55
N PRO A 48 -9.19 2.60 4.92
CA PRO A 48 -9.71 1.64 5.89
C PRO A 48 -10.13 2.33 7.20
N SER A 49 -11.31 1.98 7.71
CA SER A 49 -11.77 2.49 9.00
C SER A 49 -10.81 2.06 10.12
N PRO A 50 -10.45 2.95 11.07
CA PRO A 50 -9.46 2.67 12.12
C PRO A 50 -10.00 1.77 13.24
N VAL A 51 -10.72 0.69 12.89
CA VAL A 51 -11.34 -0.23 13.85
C VAL A 51 -10.31 -1.06 14.60
N PRO A 52 -10.39 -1.21 15.93
CA PRO A 52 -9.53 -2.11 16.68
C PRO A 52 -9.49 -3.51 16.06
N LEU A 53 -8.29 -4.07 15.91
CA LEU A 53 -8.12 -5.42 15.38
C LEU A 53 -7.83 -6.39 16.53
N VAL A 54 -8.50 -7.53 16.49
CA VAL A 54 -8.28 -8.65 17.40
C VAL A 54 -7.46 -9.71 16.67
N PHE A 55 -6.48 -10.30 17.36
CA PHE A 55 -5.56 -11.30 16.82
C PHE A 55 -5.59 -12.58 17.68
N ASP A 56 -6.77 -13.19 17.79
CA ASP A 56 -7.08 -14.34 18.64
C ASP A 56 -6.94 -15.70 17.91
N SER A 57 -6.55 -15.69 16.63
CA SER A 57 -6.38 -16.91 15.85
C SER A 57 -4.98 -17.53 15.98
N HIS A 58 -4.93 -18.86 15.87
CA HIS A 58 -3.68 -19.62 15.75
C HIS A 58 -3.06 -19.58 14.34
N LEU A 59 -3.80 -19.10 13.33
CA LEU A 59 -3.24 -18.98 11.97
C LEU A 59 -2.19 -17.85 11.95
N GLU A 60 -0.96 -18.20 11.59
CA GLU A 60 0.11 -17.24 11.34
C GLU A 60 0.78 -17.50 9.99
N ILE A 61 1.21 -16.43 9.33
CA ILE A 61 1.98 -16.50 8.07
C ILE A 61 3.24 -15.65 8.26
N THR A 62 4.42 -16.21 8.01
CA THR A 62 5.67 -15.42 8.07
C THR A 62 5.66 -14.34 7.01
N TRP A 63 6.33 -13.22 7.28
CA TRP A 63 6.45 -12.14 6.30
C TRP A 63 7.04 -12.64 4.98
N GLU A 64 8.04 -13.50 5.05
CA GLU A 64 8.74 -14.09 3.90
C GLU A 64 7.79 -14.93 3.04
N THR A 65 6.92 -15.74 3.66
CA THR A 65 5.90 -16.52 2.94
C THR A 65 4.85 -15.61 2.30
N PHE A 66 4.47 -14.54 3.00
CA PHE A 66 3.49 -13.58 2.51
C PHE A 66 3.99 -12.77 1.32
N ILE A 67 5.23 -12.25 1.34
CA ILE A 67 5.79 -11.54 0.20
C ILE A 67 6.08 -12.49 -0.96
N GLY A 68 6.61 -13.69 -0.68
CA GLY A 68 7.10 -14.60 -1.72
C GLY A 68 7.97 -13.86 -2.73
N ASP A 69 7.72 -14.09 -4.02
CA ASP A 69 8.52 -13.52 -5.11
C ASP A 69 8.15 -12.07 -5.46
N THR A 70 7.15 -11.48 -4.78
CA THR A 70 6.76 -10.07 -5.02
C THR A 70 7.81 -9.07 -4.51
N GLY A 71 8.79 -9.52 -3.74
CA GLY A 71 9.91 -8.71 -3.27
C GLY A 71 9.47 -7.49 -2.48
N SER A 72 9.88 -6.30 -2.95
CA SER A 72 9.58 -5.01 -2.30
C SER A 72 8.26 -4.36 -2.75
N LEU A 73 7.51 -4.97 -3.69
CA LEU A 73 6.31 -4.35 -4.25
C LEU A 73 5.23 -4.05 -3.20
N ILE A 74 4.97 -5.01 -2.30
CA ILE A 74 3.91 -4.85 -1.29
C ILE A 74 4.18 -3.66 -0.34
N PRO A 75 5.37 -3.54 0.28
CA PRO A 75 5.64 -2.36 1.12
C PRO A 75 5.74 -1.05 0.35
N ILE A 76 6.23 -1.08 -0.90
CA ILE A 76 6.28 0.12 -1.74
C ILE A 76 4.86 0.60 -2.03
N ALA A 77 3.97 -0.30 -2.44
CA ALA A 77 2.57 0.01 -2.73
C ALA A 77 1.86 0.60 -1.50
N LEU A 78 2.07 0.00 -0.32
CA LEU A 78 1.50 0.53 0.92
C LEU A 78 2.01 1.93 1.27
N LYS A 79 3.33 2.13 1.22
CA LYS A 79 3.92 3.45 1.52
C LYS A 79 3.44 4.50 0.53
N GLN A 80 3.35 4.15 -0.75
CA GLN A 80 2.80 5.03 -1.78
C GLN A 80 1.33 5.37 -1.51
N TYR A 81 0.52 4.38 -1.11
CA TYR A 81 -0.87 4.59 -0.72
C TYR A 81 -0.97 5.57 0.46
N CYS A 82 -0.19 5.35 1.52
CA CYS A 82 -0.17 6.23 2.69
C CYS A 82 0.25 7.65 2.31
N HIS A 83 1.28 7.80 1.49
CA HIS A 83 1.72 9.10 0.99
C HIS A 83 0.62 9.81 0.18
N ASN A 84 -0.06 9.09 -0.72
CA ASN A 84 -1.15 9.67 -1.53
C ASN A 84 -2.34 10.14 -0.69
N HIS A 85 -2.57 9.51 0.47
CA HIS A 85 -3.67 9.82 1.39
C HIS A 85 -3.24 10.71 2.57
N ASN A 86 -2.03 11.28 2.54
CA ASN A 86 -1.48 12.10 3.63
C ASN A 86 -1.51 11.40 5.01
N LEU A 87 -1.26 10.08 5.02
CA LEU A 87 -1.15 9.29 6.24
C LEU A 87 0.29 9.31 6.77
N LEU A 88 0.45 9.10 8.07
CA LEU A 88 1.76 9.00 8.71
C LEU A 88 2.56 7.81 8.14
N LEU A 89 3.87 8.02 7.97
CA LEU A 89 4.79 7.07 7.35
C LEU A 89 5.78 6.43 8.35
N ASP A 90 5.56 6.63 9.66
CA ASP A 90 6.32 5.94 10.69
C ASP A 90 6.00 4.44 10.70
N SER A 91 6.85 3.64 11.36
CA SER A 91 6.73 2.18 11.33
C SER A 91 5.42 1.66 11.90
N ASP A 92 4.89 2.31 12.94
CA ASP A 92 3.70 1.84 13.64
C ASP A 92 2.45 2.18 12.83
N SER A 93 2.40 3.38 12.23
CA SER A 93 1.36 3.78 11.29
C SER A 93 1.32 2.89 10.05
N ILE A 94 2.48 2.59 9.45
CA ILE A 94 2.56 1.69 8.29
C ILE A 94 2.11 0.27 8.66
N LYS A 95 2.56 -0.26 9.80
CA LYS A 95 2.11 -1.56 10.30
C LYS A 95 0.61 -1.57 10.51
N ARG A 96 0.05 -0.52 11.12
CA ARG A 96 -1.37 -0.40 11.37
C ARG A 96 -2.19 -0.36 10.07
N GLN A 97 -1.75 0.42 9.10
CA GLN A 97 -2.38 0.49 7.78
C GLN A 97 -2.32 -0.85 7.06
N PHE A 98 -1.19 -1.55 7.12
CA PHE A 98 -1.05 -2.89 6.58
C PHE A 98 -2.11 -3.85 7.14
N GLU A 99 -2.24 -3.92 8.47
CA GLU A 99 -3.19 -4.82 9.14
C GLU A 99 -4.64 -4.46 8.82
N LEU A 100 -4.98 -3.17 8.77
CA LEU A 100 -6.32 -2.70 8.40
C LEU A 100 -6.67 -3.04 6.95
N HIS A 101 -5.74 -2.80 6.01
CA HIS A 101 -5.94 -3.14 4.60
C HIS A 101 -6.12 -4.63 4.41
N LEU A 102 -5.31 -5.44 5.09
CA LEU A 102 -5.39 -6.90 5.02
C LEU A 102 -6.75 -7.41 5.53
N ALA A 103 -7.17 -6.98 6.73
CA ALA A 103 -8.45 -7.38 7.30
C ALA A 103 -9.64 -6.94 6.43
N ARG A 104 -9.64 -5.69 5.97
CA ARG A 104 -10.67 -5.15 5.06
C ARG A 104 -10.75 -5.92 3.75
N GLY A 105 -9.60 -6.14 3.13
CA GLY A 105 -9.49 -6.83 1.84
C GLY A 105 -10.03 -8.24 1.87
N ILE A 106 -9.65 -9.01 2.90
CA ILE A 106 -10.22 -10.34 3.15
C ILE A 106 -11.74 -10.25 3.38
N GLY A 107 -12.19 -9.25 4.14
CA GLY A 107 -13.62 -8.99 4.36
C GLY A 107 -14.38 -8.77 3.05
N TYR A 108 -13.85 -7.97 2.13
CA TYR A 108 -14.46 -7.76 0.82
C TYR A 108 -14.53 -9.05 0.00
N LEU A 109 -13.41 -9.75 -0.17
CA LEU A 109 -13.38 -11.00 -0.94
C LEU A 109 -14.34 -12.05 -0.36
N ALA A 110 -14.46 -12.12 0.96
CA ALA A 110 -15.39 -13.04 1.62
C ALA A 110 -16.87 -12.70 1.36
N GLY A 111 -17.20 -11.42 1.15
CA GLY A 111 -18.53 -10.95 0.80
C GLY A 111 -18.89 -11.13 -0.68
N MET A 112 -17.91 -11.43 -1.54
CA MET A 112 -18.13 -11.65 -2.97
C MET A 112 -18.61 -13.08 -3.26
N LYS A 113 -19.35 -13.23 -4.36
CA LYS A 113 -19.75 -14.53 -4.88
C LYS A 113 -18.62 -15.13 -5.71
N LEU A 114 -17.62 -15.67 -5.02
CA LEU A 114 -16.50 -16.39 -5.64
C LEU A 114 -16.89 -17.85 -5.91
N SER A 115 -16.71 -18.32 -7.15
CA SER A 115 -16.92 -19.73 -7.56
C SER A 115 -15.64 -20.42 -8.00
N GLY A 116 -14.60 -19.65 -8.31
CA GLY A 116 -13.33 -20.11 -8.84
C GLY A 116 -12.27 -19.01 -8.77
N ILE A 117 -11.17 -19.21 -9.48
CA ILE A 117 -10.11 -18.19 -9.59
C ILE A 117 -10.46 -17.13 -10.64
N GLU A 118 -11.36 -17.46 -11.55
CA GLU A 118 -11.82 -16.64 -12.65
C GLU A 118 -12.41 -15.31 -12.17
N GLU A 119 -13.19 -15.31 -11.08
CA GLU A 119 -13.74 -14.06 -10.55
C GLU A 119 -12.65 -13.15 -9.95
N LEU A 120 -11.55 -13.71 -9.45
CA LEU A 120 -10.41 -12.91 -8.98
C LEU A 120 -9.62 -12.33 -10.16
N ILE A 121 -9.50 -13.09 -11.25
CA ILE A 121 -8.86 -12.62 -12.49
C ILE A 121 -9.71 -11.52 -13.11
N GLU A 122 -11.02 -11.69 -13.19
CA GLU A 122 -11.95 -10.68 -13.68
C GLU A 122 -11.84 -9.39 -12.87
N LEU A 123 -11.74 -9.50 -11.54
CA LEU A 123 -11.52 -8.36 -10.66
C LEU A 123 -10.22 -7.60 -10.93
N ALA A 124 -9.16 -8.32 -11.33
CA ALA A 124 -7.87 -7.73 -11.67
C ALA A 124 -7.88 -7.05 -13.05
N LEU A 125 -8.58 -7.64 -14.02
CA LEU A 125 -8.66 -7.14 -15.40
C LEU A 125 -9.65 -5.99 -15.55
N ASN A 126 -10.76 -6.04 -14.79
CA ASN A 126 -11.83 -5.07 -14.80
C ASN A 126 -12.02 -4.53 -13.37
N PRO A 127 -11.07 -3.73 -12.86
CA PRO A 127 -11.22 -3.14 -11.53
C PRO A 127 -12.51 -2.31 -11.51
N PRO A 128 -13.31 -2.37 -10.43
CA PRO A 128 -14.53 -1.59 -10.33
C PRO A 128 -14.19 -0.12 -10.57
N ILE A 129 -14.92 0.50 -11.50
CA ILE A 129 -14.69 1.91 -11.88
C ILE A 129 -14.81 2.75 -10.61
N PRO A 130 -13.79 3.56 -10.26
CA PRO A 130 -13.86 4.44 -9.09
C PRO A 130 -15.11 5.31 -9.22
N THR A 131 -15.94 5.34 -8.18
CA THR A 131 -17.28 5.94 -8.20
C THR A 131 -17.28 7.47 -8.22
N LYS A 132 -16.09 8.10 -8.31
CA LYS A 132 -15.98 9.54 -8.55
C LYS A 132 -16.19 9.85 -10.03
N PRO A 133 -17.04 10.82 -10.37
CA PRO A 133 -17.28 11.21 -11.76
C PRO A 133 -15.96 11.65 -12.41
N SER A 134 -15.79 11.28 -13.69
CA SER A 134 -14.58 11.44 -14.49
C SER A 134 -13.99 12.86 -14.53
N SER A 135 -14.77 13.88 -14.16
CA SER A 135 -14.33 15.27 -14.00
C SER A 135 -13.36 15.48 -12.84
N GLU A 136 -13.49 14.76 -11.72
CA GLU A 136 -12.56 14.91 -10.58
C GLU A 136 -11.24 14.15 -10.77
N ILE A 137 -11.23 13.08 -11.57
CA ILE A 137 -10.01 12.33 -11.91
C ILE A 137 -9.07 13.20 -12.76
N ILE A 138 -9.63 13.97 -13.70
CA ILE A 138 -8.87 14.95 -14.50
C ILE A 138 -8.29 16.04 -13.58
N GLU A 139 -9.01 16.48 -12.55
CA GLU A 139 -8.55 17.49 -11.60
C GLU A 139 -7.47 16.99 -10.63
N LEU A 140 -7.48 15.71 -10.27
CA LEU A 140 -6.46 15.08 -9.42
C LEU A 140 -5.19 14.69 -10.20
N GLN A 141 -5.30 14.38 -11.49
CA GLN A 141 -4.16 14.11 -12.37
C GLN A 141 -3.48 15.39 -12.89
N SER A 142 -4.18 16.52 -12.90
CA SER A 142 -3.64 17.84 -13.29
C SER A 142 -3.04 18.63 -12.13
N LYS A 143 -3.36 18.30 -10.87
CA LYS A 143 -2.73 18.91 -9.70
C LYS A 143 -1.31 18.36 -9.56
N PRO A 144 -0.25 19.19 -9.63
CA PRO A 144 1.11 18.70 -9.45
C PRO A 144 1.25 18.17 -8.03
N LYS A 145 1.43 16.84 -7.90
CA LYS A 145 1.70 16.19 -6.61
C LYS A 145 2.87 16.91 -5.96
N PRO A 146 2.83 17.23 -4.65
CA PRO A 146 3.82 18.10 -4.00
C PRO A 146 5.27 17.59 -4.18
N ALA A 147 5.48 16.27 -4.24
CA ALA A 147 6.77 15.67 -4.55
C ALA A 147 7.24 15.92 -6.01
N ILE A 148 6.33 15.86 -7.00
CA ILE A 148 6.63 16.14 -8.41
C ILE A 148 6.83 17.66 -8.62
N LYS A 149 6.05 18.50 -7.94
CA LYS A 149 6.21 19.97 -7.96
C LYS A 149 7.58 20.39 -7.42
N LEU A 150 8.04 19.77 -6.34
CA LEU A 150 9.35 20.03 -5.75
C LEU A 150 10.48 19.53 -6.67
N VAL A 151 10.35 18.33 -7.24
CA VAL A 151 11.31 17.79 -8.21
C VAL A 151 11.38 18.65 -9.48
N TRP A 152 10.24 19.13 -10.00
CA TRP A 152 10.19 20.06 -11.13
C TRP A 152 10.82 21.42 -10.79
N GLN A 153 10.54 21.99 -9.61
CA GLN A 153 11.18 23.24 -9.14
C GLN A 153 12.69 23.10 -8.93
N ILE A 154 13.18 21.90 -8.62
CA ILE A 154 14.60 21.60 -8.49
C ILE A 154 15.26 21.47 -9.88
N LEU A 155 14.54 20.91 -10.86
CA LEU A 155 15.04 20.67 -12.23
C LEU A 155 14.94 21.90 -13.15
N GLU A 156 14.05 22.86 -12.88
CA GLU A 156 13.86 24.08 -13.68
C GLU A 156 14.75 25.27 -13.28
N LYS A 157 15.70 25.10 -12.35
CA LYS A 157 16.63 26.20 -12.07
C LYS A 157 17.52 26.43 -13.30
N PRO A 158 17.46 27.60 -13.96
CA PRO A 158 18.44 27.90 -15.00
C PRO A 158 19.82 27.97 -14.35
N GLU A 159 20.79 27.26 -14.93
CA GLU A 159 22.19 27.51 -14.65
C GLU A 159 22.50 28.96 -15.02
N THR A 160 22.51 29.82 -14.02
CA THR A 160 22.99 31.19 -14.17
C THR A 160 24.52 31.16 -14.16
N SER A 161 25.08 30.79 -15.31
CA SER A 161 26.44 31.17 -15.65
C SER A 161 26.46 32.67 -15.98
N GLN A 162 26.88 33.50 -15.04
CA GLN A 162 28.19 34.17 -15.09
C GLN A 162 28.38 35.11 -13.90
N GLY A 163 29.62 35.12 -13.41
CA GLY A 163 29.99 35.68 -12.12
C GLY A 163 30.02 37.20 -12.04
N LYS A 164 30.04 37.68 -10.80
CA LYS A 164 31.01 38.67 -10.31
C LYS A 164 31.17 38.46 -8.80
N GLY A 165 32.43 38.43 -8.36
CA GLY A 165 32.82 37.92 -7.06
C GLY A 165 32.26 38.68 -5.86
N SER A 166 32.06 37.96 -4.77
CA SER A 166 32.47 38.44 -3.46
C SER A 166 32.83 37.24 -2.59
N ARG A 167 34.01 37.33 -1.98
CA ARG A 167 34.60 36.32 -1.12
C ARG A 167 33.87 36.39 0.22
N SER A 168 32.92 35.50 0.48
CA SER A 168 32.43 35.26 1.85
C SER A 168 32.65 33.80 2.21
N LYS A 169 33.61 33.60 3.14
CA LYS A 169 33.97 32.32 3.75
C LYS A 169 32.73 31.64 4.34
N LEU A 170 32.48 30.39 3.97
CA LEU A 170 31.66 29.48 4.78
C LEU A 170 32.60 28.72 5.73
N PRO A 171 32.25 28.60 7.02
CA PRO A 171 33.02 27.80 7.95
C PRO A 171 32.87 26.31 7.63
N HIS A 172 34.01 25.65 7.46
CA HIS A 172 34.14 24.19 7.61
C HIS A 172 33.68 23.82 9.02
N GLU A 173 32.65 22.99 9.16
CA GLU A 173 32.40 22.07 10.29
C GLU A 173 30.93 21.58 10.30
N ILE A 174 30.47 20.87 9.27
CA ILE A 174 29.33 19.92 9.44
C ILE A 174 29.49 18.77 8.45
N PHE A 175 30.49 17.90 8.67
CA PHE A 175 30.43 16.49 8.29
C PHE A 175 31.40 15.73 9.19
N LYS A 176 30.93 15.43 10.40
CA LYS A 176 31.42 14.34 11.23
C LYS A 176 30.23 13.70 11.94
N LEU A 177 30.10 12.40 11.69
CA LEU A 177 29.17 11.39 12.24
C LEU A 177 27.76 11.34 11.62
#